data_AF-A0A970TYN9-F1
#
_entry.id   AF-A0A970TYN9-F1
#
_cell.length_a   1.000
_cell.length_b   1.000
_cell.length_c   1.000
_cell.angle_alpha   90.00
_cell.angle_beta   90.00
_cell.angle_gamma   90.00
#
_symmetry.space_group_name_H-M   'P 1'
#
loop_
_entity.id
_entity.type
_entity.pdbx_description
1 polymer ?
#
loop_
_entity_poly.entity_id
_entity_poly.type
_entity_poly.pdbx_seq_one_letter_code
_entity_poly.pdbx_strand_id
1 'polypeptide(L)' 'IAAGLDELILKLKKTLNSTFIIVTHELESIRLVADRILMLDMGEVIFCGTLEEAAQSTNERLRQFFDRKPDAYISQRNLD' A
#
# COMPACT_ATOMS: atom_id res chain seq x y z
N ILE A 1 12.38 5.22 10.21
CA ILE A 1 13.61 4.65 9.62
C ILE A 1 13.14 3.61 8.60
N ALA A 2 12.98 4.00 7.33
CA ALA A 2 12.47 3.14 6.25
C ALA A 2 13.26 3.30 4.92
N ALA A 3 13.93 4.45 4.73
CA ALA A 3 14.63 4.79 3.47
C ALA A 3 15.65 3.74 2.99
N GLY A 4 16.38 3.08 3.90
CA GLY A 4 17.42 2.12 3.50
C GLY A 4 16.88 0.85 2.84
N LEU A 5 15.68 0.39 3.23
CA LEU A 5 15.07 -0.80 2.65
C LEU A 5 14.50 -0.50 1.26
N ASP A 6 13.80 0.63 1.12
CA ASP A 6 13.21 1.06 -0.14
C ASP A 6 14.28 1.31 -1.21
N GLU A 7 15.39 1.97 -0.85
CA GLU A 7 16.53 2.17 -1.75
C GLU A 7 17.16 0.85 -2.19
N LEU A 8 17.28 -0.11 -1.29
CA LEU A 8 17.78 -1.44 -1.61
C LEU A 8 16.85 -2.14 -2.61
N ILE A 9 15.54 -2.08 -2.39
CA ILE A 9 14.56 -2.67 -3.30
C ILE A 9 14.65 -2.02 -4.69
N LEU A 10 14.73 -0.68 -4.75
CA LEU A 10 14.90 0.03 -6.02
C LEU A 10 16.18 -0.36 -6.75
N LYS A 11 17.28 -0.55 -6.03
CA LYS A 11 18.55 -1.02 -6.59
C LYS A 11 18.42 -2.44 -7.13
N LEU A 12 17.83 -3.36 -6.38
CA LEU A 12 17.63 -4.74 -6.79
C LEU A 12 16.69 -4.85 -8.00
N LYS A 13 15.58 -4.09 -8.03
CA LYS A 13 14.67 -3.98 -9.18
C LYS A 13 15.43 -3.62 -10.46
N LYS A 14 16.30 -2.59 -10.38
CA LYS A 14 17.13 -2.14 -11.53
C LYS A 14 18.17 -3.17 -11.95
N THR A 15 18.83 -3.83 -11.00
CA THR A 15 19.93 -4.78 -11.31
C THR A 15 19.43 -6.12 -11.81
N LEU A 16 18.33 -6.63 -11.25
CA LEU A 16 17.84 -7.98 -11.53
C LEU A 16 16.76 -8.03 -12.62
N ASN A 17 16.28 -6.87 -13.10
CA ASN A 17 15.21 -6.75 -14.08
C ASN A 17 14.01 -7.66 -13.79
N SER A 18 13.64 -7.74 -12.51
CA SER A 18 12.64 -8.65 -11.96
C SER A 18 11.45 -7.89 -11.38
N THR A 19 10.31 -8.56 -11.26
CA THR A 19 9.10 -8.00 -10.63
C THR A 19 9.17 -8.16 -9.12
N PHE A 20 8.89 -7.08 -8.39
CA PHE A 20 8.81 -7.07 -6.92
C PHE A 20 7.35 -6.89 -6.49
N ILE A 21 6.92 -7.73 -5.56
CA ILE A 21 5.63 -7.59 -4.85
C ILE A 21 5.97 -7.23 -3.41
N ILE A 22 5.44 -6.11 -2.93
CA ILE A 22 5.73 -5.57 -1.61
C ILE A 22 4.40 -5.42 -0.87
N VAL A 23 4.33 -6.00 0.34
CA VAL A 23 3.18 -5.86 1.22
C VAL A 23 3.58 -4.91 2.33
N THR A 24 2.97 -3.72 2.35
CA THR A 24 3.26 -2.69 3.34
C THR A 24 2.01 -1.85 3.61
N HIS A 25 1.97 -1.24 4.79
CA HIS A 25 0.98 -0.23 5.17
C HIS A 25 1.60 1.18 5.21
N GLU A 26 2.89 1.32 4.91
CA GLU A 26 3.59 2.60 4.94
C GLU A 26 3.41 3.36 3.62
N LEU A 27 2.62 4.43 3.66
CA LEU A 27 2.34 5.24 2.47
C LEU A 27 3.60 5.87 1.84
N GLU A 28 4.61 6.22 2.65
CA GLU A 28 5.87 6.80 2.14
C GLU A 28 6.65 5.78 1.29
N SER A 29 6.75 4.53 1.76
CA SER A 29 7.38 3.44 1.00
C SER A 29 6.64 3.19 -0.30
N ILE A 30 5.30 3.11 -0.26
CA ILE A 30 4.46 2.94 -1.47
C ILE A 30 4.74 4.05 -2.49
N ARG A 31 4.79 5.32 -2.05
CA ARG A 31 5.09 6.47 -2.93
C ARG A 31 6.47 6.38 -3.58
N LEU A 32 7.43 5.76 -2.90
CA LEU A 32 8.82 5.68 -3.36
C LEU A 32 9.08 4.51 -4.32
N VAL A 33 8.47 3.35 -4.07
CA VAL A 33 8.84 2.09 -4.76
C VAL A 33 7.77 1.50 -5.68
N ALA A 34 6.50 1.83 -5.47
CA ALA A 34 5.39 1.15 -6.13
C ALA A 34 5.05 1.78 -7.50
N ASP A 35 5.02 0.95 -8.54
CA ASP A 35 4.47 1.37 -9.84
C ASP A 35 2.94 1.22 -9.88
N ARG A 36 2.42 0.22 -9.16
CA ARG A 36 1.00 -0.11 -9.06
C ARG A 36 0.65 -0.52 -7.63
N ILE A 37 -0.60 -0.30 -7.26
CA ILE A 37 -1.16 -0.63 -5.96
C ILE A 37 -2.29 -1.62 -6.15
N LEU A 38 -2.30 -2.63 -5.30
CA LEU A 38 -3.44 -3.52 -5.10
C LEU A 38 -3.83 -3.43 -3.63
N MET A 39 -5.09 -3.10 -3.35
CA MET A 39 -5.61 -3.08 -1.99
C MET A 39 -6.57 -4.24 -1.78
N LEU A 40 -6.31 -5.01 -0.73
CA LEU A 40 -7.16 -6.08 -0.25
C LEU A 40 -7.94 -5.61 0.97
N ASP A 41 -9.23 -5.93 1.02
CA ASP A 41 -10.06 -5.74 2.21
C ASP A 41 -10.99 -6.94 2.36
N MET A 42 -11.07 -7.50 3.57
CA MET A 42 -11.91 -8.66 3.87
C MET A 42 -11.78 -9.87 2.91
N GLY A 43 -10.58 -10.06 2.33
CA GLY A 43 -10.31 -11.16 1.39
C GLY A 43 -10.66 -10.85 -0.07
N GLU A 44 -11.14 -9.65 -0.37
CA GLU A 44 -11.47 -9.20 -1.72
C GLU A 44 -10.51 -8.11 -2.21
N VAL A 45 -10.27 -8.09 -3.52
CA VAL A 45 -9.52 -7.00 -4.16
C VAL A 45 -10.47 -5.83 -4.37
N ILE A 46 -10.28 -4.77 -3.59
CA ILE A 46 -11.12 -3.57 -3.65
C ILE A 46 -10.55 -2.48 -4.57
N PHE A 47 -9.28 -2.59 -4.95
CA PHE A 47 -8.63 -1.69 -5.89
C PHE A 47 -7.40 -2.34 -6.54
N CYS A 48 -7.19 -2.07 -7.83
CA CYS A 48 -5.94 -2.36 -8.52
C CYS A 48 -5.67 -1.29 -9.60
N GLY A 49 -4.58 -0.55 -9.47
CA GLY A 49 -4.32 0.60 -10.36
C GLY A 49 -3.01 1.31 -10.03
N THR A 50 -2.82 2.51 -10.57
CA THR A 50 -1.69 3.39 -10.24
C THR A 50 -1.91 4.08 -8.88
N LEU A 51 -0.84 4.67 -8.34
CA LEU A 51 -0.93 5.50 -7.14
C LEU A 51 -1.85 6.72 -7.34
N GLU A 52 -1.85 7.30 -8.54
CA GLU A 52 -2.69 8.46 -8.89
C GLU A 52 -4.17 8.09 -8.91
N GLU A 53 -4.51 6.97 -9.55
CA GLU A 53 -5.86 6.41 -9.54
C GLU A 53 -6.32 6.07 -8.11
N ALA A 54 -5.41 5.53 -7.29
CA ALA A 54 -5.70 5.20 -5.90
C ALA A 54 -5.99 6.47 -5.07
N ALA A 55 -5.21 7.53 -5.29
CA ALA A 55 -5.38 8.81 -4.59
C ALA A 55 -6.68 9.55 -4.97
N GLN A 56 -7.18 9.34 -6.19
CA GLN A 56 -8.44 9.91 -6.68
C GLN A 56 -9.67 9.03 -6.40
N SER A 57 -9.45 7.81 -5.89
CA SER A 57 -10.54 6.87 -5.61
C SER A 57 -11.53 7.41 -4.58
N THR A 58 -12.82 7.14 -4.80
CA THR A 58 -13.90 7.41 -3.84
C THR A 58 -14.13 6.25 -2.88
N ASN A 59 -13.38 5.15 -3.02
CA ASN A 59 -13.49 4.01 -2.13
C ASN A 59 -13.09 4.40 -0.69
N GLU A 60 -13.98 4.17 0.27
CA GLU A 60 -13.79 4.61 1.66
C GLU A 60 -12.56 4.00 2.31
N ARG A 61 -12.24 2.74 2.02
CA ARG A 61 -11.10 2.02 2.58
C ARG A 61 -9.77 2.57 2.06
N LEU A 62 -9.70 2.83 0.74
CA LEU A 62 -8.56 3.53 0.16
C LEU A 62 -8.40 4.91 0.78
N ARG A 63 -9.49 5.71 0.82
CA ARG A 63 -9.46 7.05 1.41
C ARG A 63 -9.01 7.04 2.85
N GLN A 64 -9.48 6.10 3.66
CA GLN A 64 -9.05 5.92 5.05
C GLN A 64 -7.54 5.68 5.15
N PHE A 65 -7.00 4.79 4.30
CA PHE A 65 -5.57 4.50 4.23
C PHE A 65 -4.75 5.75 3.85
N PHE A 66 -5.13 6.46 2.78
CA PHE A 66 -4.43 7.66 2.32
C PHE A 66 -4.55 8.83 3.29
N ASP A 67 -5.70 9.00 3.94
CA ASP A 67 -5.96 10.05 4.94
C ASP A 67 -5.35 9.70 6.31
N ARG A 68 -4.70 8.53 6.46
CA ARG A 68 -4.15 8.01 7.73
C ARG A 68 -5.18 8.02 8.88
N LYS A 69 -6.44 7.73 8.56
CA LYS A 69 -7.51 7.66 9.56
C LYS A 69 -7.47 6.30 10.26
N PRO A 70 -7.73 6.24 11.58
CA PRO A 70 -7.80 4.99 12.31
C PRO A 70 -8.80 4.02 11.68
N ASP A 71 -8.45 2.74 11.70
CA ASP A 71 -9.34 1.70 11.24
C ASP A 71 -10.46 1.45 12.26
N ALA A 72 -11.71 1.72 11.86
CA ALA A 72 -12.87 1.45 12.70
C ALA A 72 -13.06 -0.06 12.97
N TYR A 73 -12.56 -0.93 12.09
CA TYR A 73 -12.73 -2.38 12.20
C TYR A 73 -11.78 -3.04 13.20
N ILE A 74 -10.59 -2.48 13.44
CA ILE A 74 -9.62 -3.04 14.39
C ILE A 74 -10.13 -2.93 15.85
N SER A 75 -11.02 -1.97 16.13
CA SER A 75 -11.64 -1.81 17.44
C SER A 75 -12.66 -2.91 17.79
N GLN A 76 -13.23 -3.62 16.81
CA GLN A 76 -14.25 -4.65 17.07
C GLN A 76 -13.67 -6.06 17.24
N ARG A 77 -12.54 -6.39 16.59
CA ARG A 77 -11.95 -7.74 16.64
C ARG A 77 -11.19 -8.09 17.94
N ASN A 78 -11.06 -7.14 18.86
CA ASN A 78 -10.45 -7.35 20.18
C ASN A 78 -11.49 -7.59 21.29
N LEU A 79 -12.77 -7.78 20.93
CA LEU A 79 -13.89 -8.03 21.85
C LEU A 79 -14.50 -9.43 21.68
N ASP A 80 -13.97 -10.26 20.79
CA ASP A 80 -14.34 -11.68 20.60
C ASP A 80 -13.21 -12.62 21.03
#